data_AF-A0A6N8G1M1-F1
#
_entry.id   AF-A0A6N8G1M1-F1
#
_cell.length_a   1.000
_cell.length_b   1.000
_cell.length_c   1.000
_cell.angle_alpha   90.00
_cell.angle_beta   90.00
_cell.angle_gamma   90.00
#
_symmetry.space_group_name_H-M   'P 1'
#
loop_
_entity.id
_entity.type
_entity.pdbx_description
1 polymer ?
#
loop_
_entity_poly.entity_id
_entity_poly.type
_entity_poly.pdbx_seq_one_letter_code
_entity_poly.pdbx_strand_id
1 'polypeptide(L)' 'MSKINRCGWSKHYARITARAEEVFEDEQVAKNWLKRPNQALGGETPLGLLDTETGAEQVNQVLTRIEYGVYS' A
#
# COMPACT_ATOMS: atom_id res chain seq x y z
N MET A 1 12.58 8.84 -18.66
CA MET A 1 13.48 8.48 -17.53
C MET A 1 12.86 9.00 -16.25
N SER A 2 12.12 8.15 -15.53
CA SER A 2 11.29 8.56 -14.40
C SER A 2 12.17 8.84 -13.17
N LYS A 3 12.23 10.10 -12.77
CA LYS A 3 12.94 10.58 -11.58
C LYS A 3 12.16 10.13 -10.34
N ILE A 4 12.48 8.97 -9.80
CA ILE A 4 12.12 8.61 -8.42
C ILE A 4 13.14 9.28 -7.48
N ASN A 5 13.04 10.61 -7.37
CA ASN A 5 13.65 11.37 -6.28
C ASN A 5 12.69 11.32 -5.09
N ARG A 6 12.90 10.44 -4.09
CA ARG A 6 12.26 10.55 -2.77
C ARG A 6 13.24 10.29 -1.64
N CYS A 7 14.22 11.20 -1.50
CA CYS A 7 14.88 11.44 -0.22
C CYS A 7 13.89 12.20 0.67
N GLY A 8 13.25 11.49 1.59
CA GLY A 8 12.14 11.98 2.38
C GLY A 8 11.12 10.86 2.49
N TRP A 9 11.38 9.91 3.39
CA TRP A 9 10.41 8.89 3.75
C TRP A 9 9.12 9.56 4.18
N SER A 10 8.10 9.55 3.31
CA SER A 10 6.75 9.98 3.64
C SER A 10 6.30 9.16 4.86
N LYS A 11 5.85 9.82 5.93
CA LYS A 11 5.40 9.19 7.19
C LYS A 11 4.52 7.94 7.00
N HIS A 12 3.75 7.92 5.92
CA HIS A 12 2.82 6.84 5.59
C HIS A 12 3.49 5.64 4.91
N TYR A 13 4.61 5.84 4.20
CA TYR A 13 5.28 4.77 3.45
C TYR A 13 5.77 3.65 4.37
N ALA A 14 6.53 4.00 5.42
CA ALA A 14 7.05 3.02 6.36
C ALA A 14 5.93 2.26 7.08
N ARG A 15 4.89 2.97 7.55
CA ARG A 15 3.75 2.37 8.25
C ARG A 15 2.97 1.38 7.38
N ILE A 16 2.67 1.77 6.14
CA ILE A 16 1.89 0.93 5.23
C ILE A 16 2.72 -0.22 4.67
N THR A 17 4.01 -0.03 4.46
CA THR A 17 4.90 -1.12 4.01
C THR A 17 5.02 -2.18 5.09
N ALA A 18 5.29 -1.79 6.35
CA ALA A 18 5.31 -2.73 7.47
C ALA A 18 3.98 -3.48 7.61
N ARG A 19 2.86 -2.76 7.49
CA ARG A 19 1.55 -3.39 7.54
C ARG A 19 1.31 -4.38 6.40
N ALA A 20 1.72 -4.03 5.18
CA ALA A 20 1.61 -4.93 4.04
C ALA A 20 2.48 -6.18 4.23
N GLU A 21 3.70 -6.03 4.76
CA GLU A 21 4.58 -7.14 5.10
C GLU A 21 3.96 -8.07 6.16
N GLU A 22 3.29 -7.52 7.17
CA GLU A 22 2.55 -8.32 8.17
C GLU A 22 1.39 -9.09 7.55
N VAL A 23 0.64 -8.48 6.62
CA VAL A 23 -0.54 -9.10 5.99
C VAL A 23 -0.15 -10.18 4.97
N PHE A 24 0.91 -9.96 4.21
CA PHE A 24 1.35 -10.89 3.17
C PHE A 24 2.43 -11.87 3.65
N GLU A 25 3.03 -11.62 4.83
CA GLU A 25 4.17 -12.36 5.41
C GLU A 25 5.39 -12.48 4.46
N ASP A 26 5.41 -11.69 3.38
CA ASP A 26 6.42 -11.71 2.34
C ASP A 26 6.65 -10.29 1.80
N GLU A 27 7.89 -9.81 1.96
CA GLU A 27 8.33 -8.48 1.56
C GLU A 27 8.24 -8.25 0.04
N GLN A 28 8.53 -9.27 -0.78
CA GLN A 28 8.45 -9.13 -2.23
C GLN A 28 6.99 -9.04 -2.69
N VAL A 29 6.11 -9.84 -2.10
CA VAL A 29 4.67 -9.80 -2.37
C VAL A 29 4.09 -8.46 -1.94
N ALA A 30 4.41 -7.98 -0.73
CA ALA A 30 3.98 -6.68 -0.23
C ALA A 30 4.42 -5.53 -1.15
N LYS A 31 5.70 -5.49 -1.53
CA LYS A 31 6.23 -4.46 -2.45
C LYS A 31 5.60 -4.54 -3.84
N ASN A 32 5.36 -5.74 -4.36
CA ASN A 32 4.69 -5.92 -5.64
C ASN A 32 3.24 -5.47 -5.59
N TRP A 33 2.53 -5.77 -4.51
CA TRP A 33 1.15 -5.32 -4.30
C TRP A 33 1.07 -3.80 -4.23
N LEU A 34 1.99 -3.14 -3.50
CA LEU A 34 2.03 -1.68 -3.40
C LEU A 34 2.25 -0.98 -4.74
N LYS A 35 2.96 -1.62 -5.68
CA LYS A 35 3.22 -1.10 -7.02
C LYS A 35 2.12 -1.44 -8.04
N ARG A 36 1.21 -2.36 -7.70
CA ARG A 36 0.14 -2.78 -8.60
C ARG A 36 -1.07 -1.87 -8.47
N PRO A 37 -1.69 -1.44 -9.58
CA PRO A 37 -2.94 -0.72 -9.52
C PRO A 37 -4.03 -1.63 -8.95
N ASN A 38 -4.80 -1.11 -7.99
CA ASN A 38 -5.86 -1.86 -7.33
C ASN A 38 -7.22 -1.23 -7.66
N GLN A 39 -8.15 -2.05 -8.17
CA GLN A 39 -9.51 -1.59 -8.47
C GLN A 39 -10.26 -1.10 -7.23
N ALA A 40 -9.97 -1.66 -6.04
CA ALA A 40 -10.53 -1.20 -4.78
C ALA A 40 -10.11 0.23 -4.41
N LEU A 41 -9.03 0.73 -5.02
CA LEU A 41 -8.50 2.09 -4.87
C LEU A 41 -8.81 2.97 -6.10
N GLY A 42 -9.86 2.64 -6.85
CA GLY A 42 -10.23 3.38 -8.06
C GLY A 42 -9.28 3.16 -9.25
N GLY A 43 -8.46 2.10 -9.22
CA GLY A 43 -7.47 1.82 -10.26
C GLY A 43 -6.11 2.48 -10.03
N GLU A 44 -5.93 3.20 -8.92
CA GLU A 44 -4.65 3.79 -8.56
C GLU A 44 -3.72 2.77 -7.87
N THR A 45 -2.41 3.07 -7.91
CA THR A 45 -1.43 2.28 -7.18
C THR A 45 -1.42 2.70 -5.71
N PRO A 46 -1.37 1.75 -4.75
CA PRO A 46 -1.24 2.07 -3.33
C PRO A 46 -0.12 3.07 -3.05
N LEU A 47 1.05 2.87 -3.67
CA LEU A 47 2.23 3.74 -3.54
C LEU A 47 2.00 5.20 -3.96
N GLY A 48 1.13 5.43 -4.94
CA GLY A 48 0.76 6.77 -5.41
C GLY A 48 -0.18 7.49 -4.44
N LEU A 49 -0.98 6.73 -3.68
CA LEU A 49 -1.93 7.26 -2.70
C LEU A 49 -1.28 7.61 -1.34
N LEU A 50 -0.09 7.10 -1.05
CA LEU A 50 0.62 7.31 0.23
C LEU A 50 1.13 8.75 0.45
N ASP A 51 1.06 9.62 -0.57
CA ASP A 51 1.34 11.06 -0.41
C ASP A 51 0.28 11.78 0.42
N THR A 52 -0.92 11.20 0.52
CA THR A 52 -2.03 11.79 1.27
C THR A 52 -2.41 10.91 2.46
N GLU A 53 -2.92 11.53 3.52
CA GLU A 53 -3.37 10.80 4.70
C GLU A 53 -4.59 9.94 4.36
N THR A 54 -5.56 10.48 3.62
CA THR A 54 -6.74 9.76 3.14
C THR A 54 -6.36 8.57 2.27
N GLY A 55 -5.41 8.73 1.34
CA GLY A 55 -4.95 7.64 0.49
C GLY A 55 -4.25 6.54 1.28
N ALA A 56 -3.44 6.89 2.29
CA ALA A 56 -2.84 5.91 3.18
C ALA A 56 -3.90 5.13 4.00
N GLU A 57 -4.97 5.78 4.45
CA GLU A 57 -6.08 5.11 5.13
C GLU A 57 -6.84 4.15 4.21
N GLN A 58 -7.11 4.54 2.96
CA GLN A 58 -7.75 3.66 1.98
C GLN A 58 -6.91 2.41 1.72
N VAL A 59 -5.59 2.57 1.53
CA VAL A 59 -4.68 1.43 1.36
C VAL A 59 -4.71 0.52 2.58
N ASN A 60 -4.69 1.09 3.79
CA ASN A 60 -4.78 0.33 5.03
C ASN A 60 -6.10 -0.46 5.13
N GLN A 61 -7.24 0.15 4.78
CA GLN A 61 -8.53 -0.55 4.76
C GLN A 61 -8.53 -1.73 3.79
N VAL A 62 -7.89 -1.60 2.63
CA VAL A 62 -7.78 -2.71 1.68
C VAL A 62 -6.89 -3.82 2.25
N LEU A 63 -5.75 -3.48 2.86
CA LEU A 63 -4.89 -4.46 3.54
C LEU A 63 -5.63 -5.20 4.66
N THR A 64 -6.38 -4.47 5.50
CA THR A 64 -7.27 -5.05 6.52
C THR A 64 -8.28 -6.01 5.89
N ARG A 65 -8.92 -5.64 4.77
CA ARG A 65 -9.87 -6.55 4.09
C ARG A 65 -9.21 -7.82 3.54
N ILE A 66 -7.94 -7.73 3.13
CA ILE A 66 -7.16 -8.88 2.67
C ILE A 66 -6.79 -9.77 3.86
N GLU A 67 -6.33 -9.19 4.97
CA GLU A 67 -5.95 -9.90 6.21
C GLU A 67 -7.14 -10.64 6.84
N TYR A 68 -8.25 -9.94 7.03
CA TYR A 68 -9.47 -10.55 7.57
C TYR A 68 -10.24 -11.36 6.53
N GLY A 69 -9.70 -11.44 5.30
CA GLY A 69 -10.14 -12.27 4.18
C GLY A 69 -11.62 -12.53 4.20
N VAL A 70 -12.45 -11.50 3.93
CA VAL A 70 -13.93 -11.54 3.83
C VAL A 70 -14.45 -12.95 4.12
N TYR A 71 -14.65 -13.27 5.40
CA TYR A 71 -15.30 -14.51 5.79
C TYR A 71 -16.66 -14.54 5.08
N SER A 72 -16.81 -15.46 4.13
CA SER A 72 -18.07 -16.13 3.86
C SER A 72 -17.89 -17.59 4.26
#